data_AF-A0A5B8UHN3-F1
#
_entry.id   AF-A0A5B8UHN3-F1
#
_cell.length_a   1.000
_cell.length_b   1.000
_cell.length_c   1.000
_cell.angle_alpha   90.00
_cell.angle_beta   90.00
_cell.angle_gamma   90.00
#
_symmetry.space_group_name_H-M   'P 1'
#
loop_
_entity.id
_entity.type
_entity.pdbx_description
1 polymer ?
#
loop_
_entity_poly.entity_id
_entity_poly.type
_entity_poly.pdbx_seq_one_letter_code
_entity_poly.pdbx_strand_id
1 'polypeptide(L)'
;MPPPAAGYKLTYGDSVFYLKSNDYTVSPLLKGPGTYTVFPDNLQFDKNTGAITVSQKGTDGESQTGMWYKIKFKSSDGTQADSTLVLISGLTYVDKFYSLSQNDSIIYPIYNGDPSKAVPQGNYDLTADAKFAINAVNGQINIKECLRRGFFNSGVMGTGWKVATVKYAINDNSQQAANKIDIVLYYYRTISEVPSNVSALMQAHQQMTLGLRSLPGIPSTNGAIETNLPSDLSLSKPRPPCVIIVD
;
A
#
# COMPACT_ATOMS: atom_id res chain seq x y z
N MET A 1 -29.29 -40.70 5.75
CA MET A 1 -28.06 -39.93 6.01
C MET A 1 -28.45 -38.47 6.11
N PRO A 2 -28.28 -37.79 7.25
CA PRO A 2 -28.51 -36.35 7.33
C PRO A 2 -27.53 -35.61 6.40
N PRO A 3 -27.92 -34.45 5.84
CA PRO A 3 -27.01 -33.64 5.03
C PRO A 3 -25.78 -33.25 5.86
N PRO A 4 -24.57 -33.13 5.25
CA PRO A 4 -23.42 -32.55 5.93
C PRO A 4 -23.81 -31.18 6.50
N ALA A 5 -23.45 -30.91 7.76
CA ALA A 5 -23.63 -29.60 8.35
C ALA A 5 -22.97 -28.56 7.42
N ALA A 6 -23.73 -27.55 7.01
CA ALA A 6 -23.23 -26.51 6.13
C ALA A 6 -21.99 -25.88 6.78
N GLY A 7 -20.84 -26.01 6.11
CA GLY A 7 -19.59 -25.44 6.61
C GLY A 7 -19.71 -23.92 6.77
N TYR A 8 -19.07 -23.38 7.81
CA TYR A 8 -19.00 -21.93 7.99
C TYR A 8 -18.30 -21.29 6.81
N LYS A 9 -18.94 -20.27 6.22
CA LYS A 9 -18.39 -19.49 5.12
C LYS A 9 -18.18 -18.05 5.58
N LEU A 10 -16.92 -17.63 5.68
CA LEU A 10 -16.55 -16.27 6.00
C LEU A 10 -16.84 -15.36 4.79
N THR A 11 -17.77 -14.43 4.97
CA THR A 11 -18.11 -13.44 3.94
C THR A 11 -18.59 -12.14 4.58
N TYR A 12 -18.32 -11.02 3.93
CA TYR A 12 -18.77 -9.67 4.30
C TYR A 12 -19.87 -9.15 3.37
N GLY A 13 -20.41 -10.01 2.50
CA GLY A 13 -21.31 -9.62 1.41
C GLY A 13 -20.53 -9.18 0.18
N ASP A 14 -19.71 -8.14 0.33
CA ASP A 14 -18.82 -7.62 -0.71
C ASP A 14 -17.35 -7.94 -0.43
N SER A 15 -16.53 -7.90 -1.48
CA SER A 15 -15.07 -8.02 -1.40
C SER A 15 -14.34 -6.68 -1.59
N VAL A 16 -15.05 -5.61 -1.98
CA VAL A 16 -14.47 -4.29 -2.21
C VAL A 16 -15.24 -3.24 -1.41
N PHE A 17 -14.52 -2.51 -0.56
CA PHE A 17 -15.05 -1.46 0.28
C PHE A 17 -14.50 -0.12 -0.15
N TYR A 18 -15.36 0.88 -0.28
CA TYR A 18 -14.99 2.21 -0.75
C TYR A 18 -14.99 3.18 0.41
N LEU A 19 -14.02 4.09 0.43
CA LEU A 19 -14.01 5.17 1.40
C LEU A 19 -15.31 6.00 1.31
N LYS A 20 -15.72 6.55 2.45
CA LYS A 20 -16.83 7.48 2.57
C LYS A 20 -16.35 8.74 3.28
N SER A 21 -17.18 9.78 3.34
CA SER A 21 -16.88 11.01 4.09
C SER A 21 -16.68 10.78 5.59
N ASN A 22 -17.23 9.68 6.13
CA ASN A 22 -17.06 9.27 7.52
C ASN A 22 -16.62 7.82 7.58
N ASP A 23 -15.88 7.47 8.64
CA ASP A 23 -15.51 6.11 8.95
C ASP A 23 -16.76 5.22 9.10
N TYR A 24 -16.63 3.96 8.72
CA TYR A 24 -17.71 2.99 8.90
C TYR A 24 -17.15 1.59 9.14
N THR A 25 -18.00 0.74 9.73
CA THR A 25 -17.64 -0.63 10.08
C THR A 25 -18.41 -1.63 9.22
N VAL A 26 -17.72 -2.68 8.77
CA VAL A 26 -18.31 -3.81 8.05
C VAL A 26 -18.11 -5.07 8.88
N SER A 27 -19.18 -5.81 9.14
CA SER A 27 -19.13 -7.09 9.86
C SER A 27 -19.28 -8.28 8.91
N PRO A 28 -18.77 -9.47 9.28
CA PRO A 28 -19.12 -10.71 8.59
C PRO A 28 -20.63 -10.96 8.63
N LEU A 29 -21.20 -11.50 7.55
CA LEU A 29 -22.62 -11.86 7.47
C LEU A 29 -22.97 -12.99 8.43
N LEU A 30 -22.06 -13.96 8.60
CA LEU A 30 -22.18 -15.05 9.55
C LEU A 30 -21.19 -14.83 10.70
N LYS A 31 -21.71 -14.68 11.91
CA LYS A 31 -20.92 -14.54 13.13
C LYS A 31 -20.96 -15.85 13.89
N GLY A 32 -19.83 -16.25 14.47
CA GLY A 32 -19.73 -17.44 15.30
C GLY A 32 -18.63 -17.28 16.35
N PRO A 33 -18.67 -18.06 17.45
CA PRO A 33 -17.60 -18.06 18.43
C PRO A 33 -16.31 -18.54 17.78
N GLY A 34 -15.27 -17.71 17.83
CA GLY A 34 -13.99 -18.02 17.22
C GLY A 34 -13.02 -16.86 17.29
N THR A 35 -11.97 -17.00 16.52
CA THR A 35 -10.92 -15.98 16.38
C THR A 35 -10.78 -15.63 14.92
N TYR A 36 -10.57 -14.35 14.67
CA TYR A 36 -10.26 -13.86 13.35
C TYR A 36 -8.83 -13.34 13.30
N THR A 37 -8.19 -13.53 12.14
CA THR A 37 -6.86 -13.00 11.85
C THR A 37 -6.86 -12.33 10.49
N VAL A 38 -5.97 -11.36 10.30
CA VAL A 38 -5.83 -10.62 9.05
C VAL A 38 -4.37 -10.59 8.61
N PHE A 39 -4.17 -10.60 7.29
CA PHE A 39 -2.88 -10.40 6.66
C PHE A 39 -3.04 -9.52 5.42
N PRO A 40 -2.23 -8.46 5.23
CA PRO A 40 -1.26 -7.91 6.18
C PRO A 40 -1.94 -7.38 7.47
N ASP A 41 -1.19 -7.25 8.56
CA ASP A 41 -1.72 -6.99 9.91
C ASP A 41 -2.10 -5.52 10.17
N ASN A 42 -1.95 -4.65 9.18
CA ASN A 42 -2.26 -3.23 9.27
C ASN A 42 -3.75 -2.90 9.01
N LEU A 43 -4.62 -3.88 8.79
CA LEU A 43 -6.06 -3.61 8.67
C LEU A 43 -6.63 -3.26 10.04
N GLN A 44 -7.36 -2.14 10.15
CA GLN A 44 -8.08 -1.81 11.37
C GLN A 44 -9.24 -2.79 11.56
N PHE A 45 -9.06 -3.73 12.49
CA PHE A 45 -9.84 -4.96 12.55
C PHE A 45 -10.05 -5.44 13.98
N ASP A 46 -11.28 -5.87 14.30
CA ASP A 46 -11.59 -6.52 15.56
C ASP A 46 -11.42 -8.03 15.46
N LYS A 47 -10.40 -8.57 16.13
CA LYS A 47 -10.07 -10.00 16.14
C LYS A 47 -11.15 -10.91 16.75
N ASN A 48 -12.06 -10.37 17.55
CA ASN A 48 -13.11 -11.13 18.22
C ASN A 48 -14.39 -11.17 17.39
N THR A 49 -14.73 -10.06 16.73
CA THR A 49 -15.99 -9.92 15.99
C THR A 49 -15.84 -10.07 14.48
N GLY A 50 -14.62 -9.99 13.98
CA GLY A 50 -14.33 -9.93 12.56
C GLY A 50 -14.67 -8.57 11.93
N ALA A 51 -15.02 -7.55 12.71
CA ALA A 51 -15.41 -6.26 12.16
C ALA A 51 -14.22 -5.51 11.57
N ILE A 52 -14.37 -5.01 10.34
CA ILE A 52 -13.39 -4.17 9.64
C ILE A 52 -13.81 -2.71 9.80
N THR A 53 -12.89 -1.84 10.18
CA THR A 53 -13.10 -0.38 10.13
C THR A 53 -12.46 0.18 8.87
N VAL A 54 -13.29 0.82 8.04
CA VAL A 54 -12.85 1.53 6.85
C VAL A 54 -12.80 3.01 7.20
N SER A 55 -11.60 3.56 7.22
CA SER A 55 -11.32 4.95 7.60
C SER A 55 -10.47 5.65 6.55
N GLN A 56 -10.54 6.99 6.50
CA GLN A 56 -9.75 7.81 5.55
C GLN A 56 -8.28 7.97 5.95
N LYS A 57 -7.86 7.37 7.06
CA LYS A 57 -6.55 7.60 7.64
C LYS A 57 -5.56 6.55 7.10
N GLY A 58 -4.52 7.04 6.44
CA GLY A 58 -3.53 6.23 5.72
C GLY A 58 -2.14 6.27 6.36
N THR A 59 -2.02 6.37 7.69
CA THR A 59 -0.73 6.29 8.38
C THR A 59 -0.46 4.89 8.96
N ASP A 60 0.73 4.68 9.49
CA ASP A 60 1.15 3.37 10.03
C ASP A 60 0.15 2.80 11.04
N GLY A 61 -0.23 1.52 10.87
CA GLY A 61 -1.20 0.83 11.73
C GLY A 61 -2.67 1.05 11.37
N GLU A 62 -2.97 1.75 10.27
CA GLU A 62 -4.33 1.98 9.79
C GLU A 62 -4.62 1.21 8.49
N SER A 63 -5.92 1.00 8.24
CA SER A 63 -6.46 0.43 7.01
C SER A 63 -5.98 1.20 5.77
N GLN A 64 -5.27 0.53 4.86
CA GLN A 64 -4.67 1.14 3.67
C GLN A 64 -5.50 0.83 2.44
N THR A 65 -5.71 1.85 1.59
CA THR A 65 -6.44 1.71 0.33
C THR A 65 -5.57 1.14 -0.78
N GLY A 66 -6.20 0.61 -1.82
CA GLY A 66 -5.51 0.06 -3.00
C GLY A 66 -4.81 -1.28 -2.74
N MET A 67 -5.15 -2.00 -1.67
CA MET A 67 -4.51 -3.25 -1.29
C MET A 67 -5.50 -4.31 -0.81
N TRP A 68 -5.21 -5.57 -1.14
CA TRP A 68 -5.96 -6.73 -0.69
C TRP A 68 -5.51 -7.21 0.70
N TYR A 69 -6.49 -7.64 1.48
CA TYR A 69 -6.33 -8.24 2.80
C TYR A 69 -6.97 -9.62 2.81
N LYS A 70 -6.25 -10.60 3.36
CA LYS A 70 -6.77 -11.93 3.64
C LYS A 70 -7.22 -12.02 5.08
N ILE A 71 -8.52 -12.24 5.26
CA ILE A 71 -9.11 -12.46 6.58
C ILE A 71 -9.36 -13.95 6.72
N LYS A 72 -8.96 -14.51 7.87
CA LYS A 72 -9.21 -15.91 8.22
C LYS A 72 -10.05 -15.96 9.48
N PHE A 73 -10.98 -16.91 9.53
CA PHE A 73 -11.74 -17.29 10.71
C PHE A 73 -11.33 -18.70 11.14
N LYS A 74 -11.28 -18.92 12.45
CA LYS A 74 -11.17 -20.24 13.08
C LYS A 74 -12.13 -20.31 14.25
N SER A 75 -13.03 -21.28 14.26
CA SER A 75 -13.98 -21.48 15.36
C SER A 75 -13.27 -21.84 16.66
N SER A 76 -13.90 -21.55 17.81
CA SER A 76 -13.30 -21.80 19.13
C SER A 76 -13.03 -23.28 19.42
N ASP A 77 -13.83 -24.18 18.84
CA ASP A 77 -13.65 -25.64 18.91
C ASP A 77 -12.66 -26.18 17.86
N GLY A 78 -12.16 -25.32 16.96
CA GLY A 78 -11.22 -25.67 15.89
C GLY A 78 -11.81 -26.48 14.74
N THR A 79 -13.12 -26.74 14.72
CA THR A 79 -13.75 -27.60 13.71
C THR A 79 -14.03 -26.89 12.39
N GLN A 80 -14.12 -25.55 12.41
CA GLN A 80 -14.44 -24.72 11.25
C GLN A 80 -13.33 -23.71 11.03
N ALA A 81 -12.88 -23.60 9.79
CA ALA A 81 -11.96 -22.57 9.36
C ALA A 81 -12.30 -22.15 7.94
N ASP A 82 -12.23 -20.86 7.67
CA ASP A 82 -12.42 -20.31 6.33
C ASP A 82 -11.60 -19.04 6.16
N SER A 83 -11.43 -18.60 4.92
CA SER A 83 -10.78 -17.33 4.61
C SER A 83 -11.41 -16.63 3.43
N THR A 84 -11.42 -15.30 3.47
CA THR A 84 -11.88 -14.45 2.38
C THR A 84 -10.88 -13.33 2.10
N LEU A 85 -10.97 -12.77 0.89
CA LEU A 85 -10.21 -11.60 0.48
C LEU A 85 -11.12 -10.38 0.48
N VAL A 86 -10.63 -9.29 1.07
CA VAL A 86 -11.28 -7.99 1.03
C VAL A 86 -10.28 -6.94 0.54
N LEU A 87 -10.77 -5.93 -0.16
CA LEU A 87 -10.01 -4.82 -0.70
C LEU A 87 -10.62 -3.53 -0.18
N ILE A 88 -9.80 -2.62 0.33
CA ILE A 88 -10.22 -1.24 0.50
C ILE A 88 -9.83 -0.49 -0.78
N SER A 89 -10.81 0.02 -1.50
CA SER A 89 -10.63 0.65 -2.81
C SER A 89 -9.76 1.89 -2.71
N GLY A 90 -8.89 2.09 -3.69
CA GLY A 90 -8.06 3.26 -3.85
C GLY A 90 -6.77 2.98 -4.61
N LEU A 91 -5.78 3.85 -4.43
CA LEU A 91 -4.51 3.82 -5.13
C LEU A 91 -3.42 3.20 -4.28
N THR A 92 -2.48 2.56 -4.98
CA THR A 92 -1.21 2.11 -4.44
C THR A 92 -0.06 2.47 -5.38
N TYR A 93 1.13 2.64 -4.82
CA TYR A 93 2.40 2.59 -5.55
C TYR A 93 3.18 1.34 -5.09
N VAL A 94 4.16 0.91 -5.89
CA VAL A 94 4.89 -0.34 -5.64
C VAL A 94 6.33 -0.08 -5.26
N ASP A 95 6.86 -0.98 -4.42
CA ASP A 95 8.29 -1.05 -4.17
C ASP A 95 9.01 -1.39 -5.48
N LYS A 96 9.87 -0.46 -5.95
CA LYS A 96 10.59 -0.61 -7.21
C LYS A 96 11.86 0.24 -7.25
N PHE A 97 12.85 -0.27 -7.99
CA PHE A 97 14.03 0.49 -8.42
C PHE A 97 13.75 1.17 -9.76
N TYR A 98 14.11 2.44 -9.84
CA TYR A 98 14.05 3.27 -11.04
C TYR A 98 15.46 3.70 -11.42
N SER A 99 15.85 3.43 -12.67
CA SER A 99 17.16 3.83 -13.22
C SER A 99 16.97 4.99 -14.19
N LEU A 100 17.44 6.18 -13.82
CA LEU A 100 17.29 7.38 -14.63
C LEU A 100 18.11 7.30 -15.92
N SER A 101 19.30 6.70 -15.87
CA SER A 101 20.12 6.37 -17.05
C SER A 101 19.42 5.44 -18.06
N GLN A 102 18.46 4.62 -17.62
CA GLN A 102 17.64 3.78 -18.50
C GLN A 102 16.31 4.44 -18.93
N ASN A 103 16.15 5.74 -18.65
CA ASN A 103 14.91 6.50 -18.88
C ASN A 103 13.70 5.95 -18.09
N ASP A 104 13.93 5.18 -17.03
CA ASP A 104 12.88 4.71 -16.11
C ASP A 104 12.65 5.78 -15.03
N SER A 105 11.79 6.74 -15.34
CA SER A 105 11.59 7.95 -14.52
C SER A 105 10.13 8.22 -14.12
N ILE A 106 9.22 7.32 -14.49
CA ILE A 106 7.77 7.49 -14.26
C ILE A 106 7.27 6.43 -13.27
N ILE A 107 6.82 6.87 -12.10
CA ILE A 107 6.13 6.00 -11.15
C ILE A 107 4.64 5.99 -11.51
N TYR A 108 4.10 4.78 -11.72
CA TYR A 108 2.70 4.59 -12.07
C TYR A 108 1.90 4.23 -10.81
N PRO A 109 0.76 4.90 -10.56
CA PRO A 109 -0.19 4.42 -9.57
C PRO A 109 -0.88 3.16 -10.09
N ILE A 110 -1.30 2.31 -9.17
CA ILE A 110 -2.09 1.12 -9.42
C ILE A 110 -3.40 1.27 -8.67
N TYR A 111 -4.51 1.09 -9.38
CA TYR A 111 -5.83 1.11 -8.78
C TYR A 111 -6.19 -0.29 -8.27
N ASN A 112 -6.63 -0.38 -7.02
CA ASN A 112 -7.18 -1.61 -6.44
C ASN A 112 -6.24 -2.82 -6.48
N GLY A 113 -4.93 -2.55 -6.35
CA GLY A 113 -3.89 -3.58 -6.33
C GLY A 113 -3.85 -4.42 -7.60
N ASP A 114 -4.26 -3.87 -8.74
CA ASP A 114 -4.32 -4.56 -10.02
C ASP A 114 -3.73 -3.67 -11.14
N PRO A 115 -2.50 -3.97 -11.61
CA PRO A 115 -1.83 -3.18 -12.65
C PRO A 115 -2.55 -3.19 -14.00
N SER A 116 -3.47 -4.14 -14.22
CA SER A 116 -4.25 -4.22 -15.46
C SER A 116 -5.47 -3.30 -15.46
N LYS A 117 -5.87 -2.79 -14.29
CA LYS A 117 -7.00 -1.86 -14.17
C LYS A 117 -6.57 -0.46 -14.56
N ALA A 118 -7.42 0.19 -15.35
CA ALA A 118 -7.30 1.61 -15.59
C ALA A 118 -7.43 2.38 -14.28
N VAL A 119 -6.51 3.32 -14.08
CA VAL A 119 -6.55 4.28 -12.99
C VAL A 119 -7.75 5.22 -13.23
N PRO A 120 -8.71 5.34 -12.29
CA PRO A 120 -9.90 6.16 -12.49
C PRO A 120 -9.56 7.63 -12.78
N GLN A 121 -10.46 8.37 -13.41
CA GLN A 121 -10.28 9.83 -13.47
C GLN A 121 -10.43 10.43 -12.07
N GLY A 122 -9.73 11.53 -11.79
CA GLY A 122 -9.77 12.14 -10.47
C GLY A 122 -8.84 13.34 -10.37
N ASN A 123 -8.68 13.85 -9.16
CA ASN A 123 -7.64 14.79 -8.81
C ASN A 123 -6.59 14.08 -7.96
N TYR A 124 -5.35 14.07 -8.44
CA TYR A 124 -4.22 13.35 -7.82
C TYR A 124 -3.22 14.28 -7.13
N ASP A 125 -3.44 15.59 -7.15
CA ASP A 125 -2.58 16.60 -6.54
C ASP A 125 -3.39 17.57 -5.67
N LEU A 126 -3.94 17.05 -4.57
CA LEU A 126 -4.63 17.90 -3.58
C LEU A 126 -3.65 18.61 -2.62
N THR A 127 -2.35 18.33 -2.72
CA THR A 127 -1.29 18.94 -1.89
C THR A 127 -0.68 20.20 -2.53
N ALA A 128 -0.61 20.24 -3.87
CA ALA A 128 -0.02 21.32 -4.65
C ALA A 128 1.45 21.64 -4.27
N ASP A 129 2.25 20.62 -3.92
CA ASP A 129 3.70 20.81 -3.74
C ASP A 129 4.35 21.02 -5.11
N ALA A 130 4.74 22.26 -5.40
CA ALA A 130 5.34 22.63 -6.67
C ALA A 130 6.58 21.79 -7.04
N LYS A 131 7.31 21.24 -6.04
CA LYS A 131 8.51 20.42 -6.26
C LYS A 131 8.18 18.94 -6.52
N PHE A 132 7.00 18.48 -6.13
CA PHE A 132 6.55 17.10 -6.34
C PHE A 132 5.78 17.00 -7.66
N ALA A 133 6.46 16.53 -8.70
CA ALA A 133 5.92 16.48 -10.06
C ALA A 133 4.99 15.29 -10.29
N ILE A 134 3.81 15.34 -9.68
CA ILE A 134 2.71 14.41 -9.93
C ILE A 134 1.77 14.96 -11.02
N ASN A 135 1.30 14.08 -11.90
CA ASN A 135 0.28 14.42 -12.87
C ASN A 135 -1.11 14.39 -12.19
N ALA A 136 -1.73 15.56 -12.07
CA ALA A 136 -3.00 15.73 -11.39
C ALA A 136 -4.18 14.95 -11.99
N VAL A 137 -4.05 14.44 -13.23
CA VAL A 137 -5.11 13.71 -13.96
C VAL A 137 -5.01 12.20 -13.77
N ASN A 138 -3.79 11.66 -13.67
CA ASN A 138 -3.58 10.19 -13.67
C ASN A 138 -2.66 9.68 -12.56
N GLY A 139 -2.16 10.56 -11.69
CA GLY A 139 -1.32 10.22 -10.54
C GLY A 139 0.10 9.75 -10.88
N GLN A 140 0.53 9.82 -12.14
CA GLN A 140 1.90 9.47 -12.49
C GLN A 140 2.89 10.46 -11.87
N ILE A 141 3.95 9.96 -11.24
CA ILE A 141 4.99 10.80 -10.64
C ILE A 141 6.20 10.80 -11.57
N ASN A 142 6.64 11.99 -11.99
CA ASN A 142 7.84 12.16 -12.81
C ASN A 142 9.04 12.45 -11.90
N ILE A 143 9.84 11.41 -11.63
CA ILE A 143 11.00 11.49 -10.74
C ILE A 143 12.06 12.46 -11.27
N LYS A 144 12.33 12.44 -12.58
CA LYS A 144 13.32 13.31 -13.21
C LYS A 144 12.95 14.78 -13.05
N GLU A 145 11.67 15.09 -13.18
CA GLU A 145 11.14 16.42 -12.95
C GLU A 145 11.16 16.80 -11.46
N CYS A 146 10.84 15.88 -10.53
CA CYS A 146 11.01 16.11 -9.09
C CYS A 146 12.45 16.51 -8.75
N LEU A 147 13.45 15.80 -9.30
CA LEU A 147 14.87 16.13 -9.13
C LEU A 147 15.21 17.51 -9.70
N ARG A 148 14.75 17.82 -10.93
CA ARG A 148 14.96 19.13 -11.56
C ARG A 148 14.36 20.27 -10.76
N ARG A 149 13.22 20.06 -10.10
CA ARG A 149 12.56 21.04 -9.21
C ARG A 149 13.16 21.08 -7.79
N GLY A 150 14.17 20.27 -7.52
CA GLY A 150 14.87 20.24 -6.23
C GLY A 150 14.05 19.61 -5.11
N PHE A 151 13.22 18.61 -5.40
CA PHE A 151 12.43 17.90 -4.39
C PHE A 151 13.30 17.29 -3.28
N PHE A 152 14.51 16.84 -3.63
CA PHE A 152 15.50 16.21 -2.74
C PHE A 152 16.58 17.18 -2.21
N ASN A 153 16.57 18.46 -2.61
CA ASN A 153 17.67 19.41 -2.34
C ASN A 153 17.69 20.02 -0.93
N SER A 154 17.14 19.35 0.09
CA SER A 154 17.10 19.83 1.47
C SER A 154 18.30 19.39 2.34
N GLY A 155 19.34 18.77 1.75
CA GLY A 155 20.55 18.30 2.44
C GLY A 155 21.66 17.90 1.46
N VAL A 156 22.84 17.54 1.99
CA VAL A 156 24.12 17.27 1.27
C VAL A 156 23.88 16.62 -0.09
N MET A 157 24.37 17.29 -1.15
CA MET A 157 24.24 16.80 -2.52
C MET A 157 24.77 15.37 -2.67
N GLY A 158 23.89 14.39 -2.78
CA GLY A 158 24.31 13.10 -3.30
C GLY A 158 23.37 11.94 -3.09
N THR A 159 22.80 11.77 -1.90
CA THR A 159 22.00 10.59 -1.54
C THR A 159 21.07 10.93 -0.37
N GLY A 160 19.93 10.27 -0.26
CA GLY A 160 19.02 10.45 0.88
C GLY A 160 17.59 10.00 0.57
N TRP A 161 16.67 10.29 1.49
CA TRP A 161 15.26 9.95 1.31
C TRP A 161 14.32 11.09 1.71
N LYS A 162 13.10 11.03 1.20
CA LYS A 162 12.02 11.94 1.56
C LYS A 162 10.67 11.23 1.46
N VAL A 163 9.80 11.49 2.42
CA VAL A 163 8.39 11.07 2.34
C VAL A 163 7.65 12.06 1.45
N ALA A 164 6.96 11.53 0.43
CA ALA A 164 6.05 12.26 -0.43
C ALA A 164 4.61 11.80 -0.15
N THR A 165 3.72 12.74 0.16
CA THR A 165 2.29 12.46 0.34
C THR A 165 1.54 12.75 -0.95
N VAL A 166 0.94 11.72 -1.55
CA VAL A 166 -0.03 11.87 -2.63
C VAL A 166 -1.41 12.01 -2.01
N LYS A 167 -1.99 13.22 -2.04
CA LYS A 167 -3.40 13.43 -1.67
C LYS A 167 -4.27 13.42 -2.93
N TYR A 168 -5.31 12.59 -2.93
CA TYR A 168 -6.12 12.35 -4.12
C TYR A 168 -7.61 12.17 -3.82
N ALA A 169 -8.44 12.34 -4.85
CA ALA A 169 -9.86 12.01 -4.86
C ALA A 169 -10.20 11.45 -6.25
N ILE A 170 -10.72 10.22 -6.30
CA ILE A 170 -10.95 9.49 -7.55
C ILE A 170 -12.44 9.27 -7.81
N ASN A 171 -12.81 9.23 -9.09
CA ASN A 171 -14.16 8.94 -9.55
C ASN A 171 -14.41 7.41 -9.58
N ASP A 172 -14.43 6.82 -8.38
CA ASP A 172 -14.92 5.46 -8.14
C ASP A 172 -16.16 5.51 -7.22
N ASN A 173 -16.57 4.37 -6.66
CA ASN A 173 -17.75 4.33 -5.78
C ASN A 173 -17.51 5.01 -4.40
N SER A 174 -16.33 5.59 -4.15
CA SER A 174 -16.06 6.41 -2.96
C SER A 174 -16.72 7.78 -2.99
N GLN A 175 -17.40 8.14 -4.08
CA GLN A 175 -17.99 9.48 -4.27
C GLN A 175 -16.94 10.60 -4.17
N GLN A 176 -15.73 10.33 -4.70
CA GLN A 176 -14.59 11.24 -4.65
C GLN A 176 -14.20 11.62 -3.20
N ALA A 177 -14.35 10.68 -2.25
CA ALA A 177 -13.84 10.88 -0.90
C ALA A 177 -12.33 11.15 -0.96
N ALA A 178 -11.90 12.21 -0.26
CA ALA A 178 -10.49 12.56 -0.18
C ALA A 178 -9.71 11.45 0.52
N ASN A 179 -8.54 11.14 -0.01
CA ASN A 179 -7.64 10.13 0.50
C ASN A 179 -6.18 10.56 0.36
N LYS A 180 -5.28 9.83 1.02
CA LYS A 180 -3.85 10.05 0.90
C LYS A 180 -3.08 8.73 0.93
N ILE A 181 -1.90 8.74 0.33
CA ILE A 181 -0.90 7.69 0.47
C ILE A 181 0.47 8.35 0.60
N ASP A 182 1.25 7.90 1.58
CA ASP A 182 2.64 8.28 1.74
C ASP A 182 3.53 7.30 0.97
N ILE A 183 4.56 7.83 0.32
CA ILE A 183 5.57 7.09 -0.44
C ILE A 183 6.94 7.56 0.03
N VAL A 184 7.84 6.63 0.34
CA VAL A 184 9.22 6.98 0.67
C VAL A 184 10.04 6.92 -0.61
N LEU A 185 10.54 8.08 -1.04
CA LEU A 185 11.43 8.18 -2.18
C LEU A 185 12.87 8.25 -1.70
N TYR A 186 13.68 7.30 -2.14
CA TYR A 186 15.13 7.29 -1.93
C TYR A 186 15.84 7.68 -3.22
N TYR A 187 16.90 8.47 -3.10
CA TYR A 187 17.77 8.82 -4.21
C TYR A 187 19.21 8.41 -3.86
N TYR A 188 19.83 7.66 -4.76
CA TYR A 188 21.23 7.24 -4.68
C TYR A 188 21.91 7.45 -6.04
N ARG A 189 23.23 7.61 -6.06
CA ARG A 189 23.97 7.75 -7.33
C ARG A 189 24.20 6.40 -7.98
N THR A 190 24.38 5.36 -7.18
CA THR A 190 24.62 4.01 -7.69
C THR A 190 23.89 2.96 -6.87
N ILE A 191 23.65 1.78 -7.44
CA ILE A 191 23.02 0.67 -6.73
C ILE A 191 23.83 0.18 -5.52
N SER A 192 25.16 0.36 -5.53
CA SER A 192 26.02 -0.03 -4.40
C SER A 192 25.90 0.89 -3.18
N GLU A 193 25.39 2.10 -3.37
CA GLU A 193 25.11 3.04 -2.27
C GLU A 193 23.80 2.73 -1.56
N VAL A 194 22.93 1.92 -2.18
CA VAL A 194 21.65 1.53 -1.59
C VAL A 194 21.89 0.69 -0.32
N PRO A 195 21.39 1.14 0.84
CA PRO A 195 21.52 0.40 2.10
C PRO A 195 20.89 -0.98 2.02
N SER A 196 21.63 -1.99 2.48
CA SER A 196 21.15 -3.37 2.51
C SER A 196 19.83 -3.52 3.27
N ASN A 197 19.65 -2.80 4.38
CA ASN A 197 18.41 -2.80 5.16
C ASN A 197 17.20 -2.19 4.43
N VAL A 198 17.40 -1.25 3.50
CA VAL A 198 16.31 -0.70 2.67
C VAL A 198 15.87 -1.72 1.62
N SER A 199 16.80 -2.40 0.96
CA SER A 199 16.44 -3.46 -0.01
C SER A 199 15.75 -4.65 0.67
N ALA A 200 16.20 -5.05 1.86
CA ALA A 200 15.57 -6.11 2.65
C ALA A 200 14.14 -5.73 3.08
N LEU A 201 13.93 -4.46 3.45
CA LEU A 201 12.60 -3.93 3.76
C LEU A 201 11.65 -4.02 2.56
N MET A 202 12.08 -3.55 1.40
CA MET A 202 11.30 -3.63 0.16
C MET A 202 10.98 -5.08 -0.25
N GLN A 203 11.93 -6.01 -0.05
CA GLN A 203 11.69 -7.44 -0.26
C GLN A 203 10.59 -7.98 0.68
N ALA A 204 10.61 -7.59 1.96
CA ALA A 204 9.57 -7.96 2.91
C ALA A 204 8.20 -7.37 2.51
N HIS A 205 8.14 -6.11 2.06
CA HIS A 205 6.92 -5.46 1.59
C HIS A 205 6.28 -6.18 0.40
N GLN A 206 7.10 -6.59 -0.59
CA GLN A 206 6.61 -7.36 -1.74
C GLN A 206 5.99 -8.70 -1.32
N GLN A 207 6.51 -9.37 -0.29
CA GLN A 207 5.93 -10.62 0.23
C GLN A 207 4.58 -10.43 0.93
N MET A 208 4.34 -9.23 1.47
CA MET A 208 3.11 -8.88 2.17
C MET A 208 2.00 -8.34 1.25
N THR A 209 2.35 -7.95 0.02
CA THR A 209 1.39 -7.37 -0.91
C THR A 209 0.60 -8.45 -1.65
N LEU A 210 -0.69 -8.56 -1.33
CA LEU A 210 -1.61 -9.46 -2.01
C LEU A 210 -2.11 -8.82 -3.32
N GLY A 211 -2.06 -9.57 -4.43
CA GLY A 211 -2.58 -9.14 -5.74
C GLY A 211 -1.53 -8.63 -6.73
N LEU A 212 -0.33 -8.25 -6.27
CA LEU A 212 0.76 -7.72 -7.12
C LEU A 212 1.87 -8.74 -7.42
N ARG A 213 1.48 -9.99 -7.76
CA ARG A 213 2.43 -11.13 -7.85
C ARG A 213 3.38 -11.10 -9.04
N SER A 214 3.20 -10.18 -9.99
CA SER A 214 4.02 -10.05 -11.21
C SER A 214 5.01 -8.90 -11.15
N LEU A 215 5.25 -8.31 -9.97
CA LEU A 215 6.24 -7.25 -9.85
C LEU A 215 7.66 -7.80 -10.05
N PRO A 216 8.56 -7.03 -10.68
CA PRO A 216 9.98 -7.33 -10.68
C PRO A 216 10.48 -7.52 -9.25
N GLY A 217 11.29 -8.56 -9.03
CA GLY A 217 11.89 -8.80 -7.73
C GLY A 217 12.82 -7.66 -7.33
N ILE A 218 12.86 -7.34 -6.03
CA ILE A 218 13.79 -6.35 -5.49
C ILE A 218 15.18 -6.95 -5.37
N PRO A 219 16.21 -6.39 -6.03
CA PRO A 219 17.57 -6.88 -5.88
C PRO A 219 18.08 -6.65 -4.45
N SER A 220 18.85 -7.62 -3.93
CA SER A 220 19.60 -7.42 -2.69
C SER A 220 20.76 -6.46 -2.95
N THR A 221 21.02 -5.58 -1.98
CA THR A 221 22.09 -4.58 -2.05
C THR A 221 23.05 -4.72 -0.88
N ASN A 222 24.28 -4.22 -1.03
CA ASN A 222 25.36 -4.36 -0.06
C ASN A 222 25.82 -3.01 0.53
N GLY A 223 25.04 -1.93 0.34
CA GLY A 223 25.38 -0.63 0.89
C GLY A 223 25.33 -0.62 2.42
N ALA A 224 26.01 0.37 3.00
CA ALA A 224 26.06 0.59 4.44
C ALA A 224 24.64 0.71 5.03
N ILE A 225 24.46 0.22 6.25
CA ILE A 225 23.17 0.29 6.95
C ILE A 225 22.78 1.75 7.17
N GLU A 226 21.57 2.12 6.75
CA GLU A 226 20.98 3.43 7.04
C GLU A 226 20.30 3.38 8.41
N THR A 227 20.71 4.28 9.31
CA THR A 227 20.20 4.35 10.68
C THR A 227 19.16 5.45 10.88
N ASN A 228 19.02 6.35 9.90
CA ASN A 228 18.06 7.44 9.92
C ASN A 228 16.91 7.17 8.93
N LEU A 229 16.26 6.02 9.02
CA LEU A 229 15.08 5.70 8.21
C LEU A 229 13.79 6.31 8.80
N PRO A 230 12.74 6.54 7.98
CA PRO A 230 11.43 6.92 8.49
C PRO A 230 10.93 5.94 9.56
N SER A 231 10.34 6.46 10.64
CA SER A 231 9.89 5.67 11.79
C SER A 231 8.68 4.77 11.50
N ASP A 232 7.96 5.05 10.41
CA ASP A 232 6.80 4.32 9.94
C ASP A 232 7.15 3.14 9.02
N LEU A 233 8.44 2.95 8.69
CA LEU A 233 8.89 1.77 7.96
C LEU A 233 8.96 0.56 8.88
N SER A 234 8.34 -0.54 8.44
CA SER A 234 8.33 -1.80 9.17
C SER A 234 8.57 -3.00 8.26
N LEU A 235 9.32 -3.98 8.77
CA LEU A 235 9.47 -5.30 8.13
C LEU A 235 8.19 -6.15 8.24
N SER A 236 7.26 -5.78 9.12
CA SER A 236 6.02 -6.52 9.35
C SER A 236 4.80 -5.86 8.70
N LYS A 237 4.96 -4.69 8.07
CA LYS A 237 3.86 -3.96 7.42
C LYS A 237 4.26 -3.56 5.99
N PRO A 238 3.37 -3.68 5.00
CA PRO A 238 3.69 -3.45 3.59
C PRO A 238 3.74 -1.98 3.16
N ARG A 239 3.66 -1.03 4.09
CA ARG A 239 3.49 0.41 3.80
C ARG A 239 4.31 1.25 4.78
N PRO A 240 4.67 2.49 4.38
CA PRO A 240 4.53 3.09 3.04
C PRO A 240 5.39 2.39 1.96
N PRO A 241 5.02 2.46 0.66
CA PRO A 241 5.87 1.95 -0.41
C PRO A 241 7.18 2.71 -0.48
N CYS A 242 8.24 1.98 -0.80
CA CYS A 242 9.59 2.49 -0.93
C CYS A 242 10.02 2.48 -2.39
N VAL A 243 10.38 3.63 -2.93
CA VAL A 243 10.87 3.77 -4.29
C VAL A 243 12.33 4.16 -4.26
N ILE A 244 13.18 3.35 -4.88
CA ILE A 244 14.61 3.66 -5.00
C ILE A 244 14.87 4.24 -6.37
N ILE A 245 15.53 5.39 -6.40
CA ILE A 245 15.93 6.11 -7.60
C ILE A 245 17.45 6.03 -7.67
N VAL A 246 17.97 5.49 -8.78
CA VAL A 246 19.39 5.40 -9.08
C VAL A 246 19.66 6.19 -10.35
N ASP A 247 20.69 7.02 -10.35
CA ASP A 247 21.14 7.77 -11.53
C ASP A 247 21.93 6.86 -12.49
#